data_AF-A0A061AL64-F1
#
_entry.id   AF-A0A061AL64-F1
#
_cell.length_a   1.000
_cell.length_b   1.000
_cell.length_c   1.000
_cell.angle_alpha   90.00
_cell.angle_beta   90.00
_cell.angle_gamma   90.00
#
_symmetry.space_group_name_H-M   'P 1'
#
loop_
_entity.id
_entity.type
_entity.pdbx_description
1 polymer ?
#
loop_
_entity_poly.entity_id
_entity_poly.type
_entity_poly.pdbx_seq_one_letter_code
_entity_poly.pdbx_strand_id
1 'polypeptide(L)'
;MFMDEESQETHEFSGLFTDRALLKAQFSREGTGVWGAEVTERPFIAYIEGIRVEPEYRGQGVGRWALERLLEVKDPYFGTVDFIFAWPTPHPKDAPKRDDPNREQIWDTQTARAVKTFQCAGYRRVGTTAFFCLARDPNHPSRRIALEQDAQYSKNVTMNQDQLVKMLALGQLPW
;
A
#
# COMPACT_ATOMS: atom_id res chain seq x y z
N MET A 1 -23.41 3.64 19.32
CA MET A 1 -22.92 2.35 18.78
C MET A 1 -22.30 2.69 17.42
N PHE A 2 -21.01 3.03 17.42
CA PHE A 2 -20.26 3.32 16.21
C PHE A 2 -19.83 1.96 15.66
N MET A 3 -20.60 1.41 14.72
CA MET A 3 -20.10 0.35 13.86
C MET A 3 -19.04 1.00 12.99
N ASP A 4 -17.80 0.56 13.14
CA ASP A 4 -16.69 0.91 12.25
C ASP A 4 -17.21 0.80 10.81
N GLU A 5 -17.19 1.91 10.08
CA GLU A 5 -17.44 1.89 8.64
C GLU A 5 -16.39 0.94 8.07
N GLU A 6 -16.80 -0.22 7.57
CA GLU A 6 -15.91 -1.15 6.88
C GLU A 6 -15.33 -0.42 5.67
N SER A 7 -14.17 0.21 5.86
CA SER A 7 -13.49 0.89 4.78
C SER A 7 -13.00 -0.18 3.82
N GLN A 8 -13.37 -0.05 2.54
CA GLN A 8 -12.86 -0.90 1.45
C GLN A 8 -11.33 -1.05 1.52
N GLU A 9 -10.65 0.01 1.96
CA GLU A 9 -9.22 0.02 2.24
C GLU A 9 -8.77 -1.03 3.25
N THR A 10 -9.43 -1.10 4.41
CA THR A 10 -9.07 -2.05 5.46
C THR A 10 -9.37 -3.48 5.02
N HIS A 11 -10.47 -3.68 4.28
CA HIS A 11 -10.78 -4.98 3.68
C HIS A 11 -9.70 -5.41 2.69
N GLU A 12 -9.36 -4.57 1.71
CA GLU A 12 -8.31 -4.86 0.73
C GLU A 12 -6.94 -5.04 1.39
N PHE A 13 -6.62 -4.24 2.42
CA PHE A 13 -5.35 -4.31 3.14
C PHE A 13 -5.24 -5.62 3.92
N SER A 14 -6.32 -6.04 4.60
CA SER A 14 -6.37 -7.35 5.27
C SER A 14 -6.14 -8.51 4.29
N GLY A 15 -6.51 -8.32 3.01
CA GLY A 15 -6.24 -9.25 1.92
C GLY A 15 -4.76 -9.55 1.69
N LEU A 16 -3.84 -8.70 2.16
CA LEU A 16 -2.39 -8.95 2.12
C LEU A 16 -1.95 -10.06 3.07
N PHE A 17 -2.72 -10.32 4.12
CA PHE A 17 -2.33 -11.16 5.24
C PHE A 17 -3.18 -12.42 5.34
N THR A 18 -2.62 -13.46 5.96
CA THR A 18 -3.38 -14.65 6.36
C THR A 18 -4.26 -14.33 7.58
N ASP A 19 -5.12 -15.29 7.94
CA ASP A 19 -5.88 -15.33 9.19
C ASP A 19 -5.01 -15.18 10.46
N ARG A 20 -3.71 -15.48 10.36
CA ARG A 20 -2.71 -15.33 11.42
C ARG A 20 -1.90 -14.03 11.36
N ALA A 21 -2.35 -13.06 10.58
CA ALA A 21 -1.67 -11.78 10.35
C ALA A 21 -0.26 -11.91 9.77
N LEU A 22 0.01 -12.99 9.01
CA LEU A 22 1.28 -13.17 8.30
C LEU A 22 1.15 -12.70 6.85
N LEU A 23 2.18 -12.08 6.29
CA LEU A 23 2.14 -11.68 4.87
C LEU A 23 1.98 -12.93 4.00
N LYS A 24 1.00 -12.94 3.08
CA LYS A 24 0.79 -14.09 2.20
C LYS A 24 2.02 -14.29 1.30
N ALA A 25 2.51 -15.53 1.24
CA ALA A 25 3.71 -15.91 0.47
C ALA A 25 3.65 -15.60 -1.04
N GLN A 26 2.47 -15.32 -1.60
CA GLN A 26 2.35 -14.82 -2.97
C GLN A 26 2.99 -13.43 -3.14
N PHE A 27 2.76 -12.52 -2.19
CA PHE A 27 3.25 -11.14 -2.29
C PHE A 27 4.76 -11.03 -2.10
N SER A 28 5.37 -12.02 -1.46
CA SER A 28 6.83 -12.13 -1.35
C SER A 28 7.51 -12.65 -2.62
N ARG A 29 6.74 -13.17 -3.58
CA ARG A 29 7.26 -13.69 -4.85
C ARG A 29 6.83 -12.85 -6.06
N GLU A 30 5.82 -11.99 -5.87
CA GLU A 30 5.29 -11.10 -6.89
C GLU A 30 6.01 -9.75 -6.93
N GLY A 31 5.83 -9.03 -8.05
CA GLY A 31 6.38 -7.69 -8.23
C GLY A 31 7.91 -7.73 -8.19
N THR A 32 8.49 -7.03 -7.20
CA THR A 32 9.93 -7.02 -6.98
C THR A 32 10.40 -8.15 -6.04
N GLY A 33 9.47 -8.84 -5.36
CA GLY A 33 9.79 -9.88 -4.38
C GLY A 33 10.58 -9.40 -3.16
N VAL A 34 10.63 -8.09 -2.92
CA VAL A 34 11.49 -7.47 -1.90
C VAL A 34 10.90 -7.52 -0.48
N TRP A 35 9.64 -7.92 -0.36
CA TRP A 35 8.88 -7.94 0.89
C TRP A 35 8.57 -9.38 1.29
N GLY A 36 9.31 -9.91 2.23
CA GLY A 36 9.15 -11.25 2.78
C GLY A 36 8.37 -11.30 4.09
N ALA A 37 8.59 -12.36 4.84
CA ALA A 37 7.95 -12.60 6.13
C ALA A 37 8.33 -11.55 7.19
N GLU A 38 9.46 -10.86 7.03
CA GLU A 38 9.99 -9.85 7.94
C GLU A 38 8.96 -8.75 8.25
N VAL A 39 8.10 -8.45 7.27
CA VAL A 39 7.03 -7.46 7.36
C VAL A 39 6.05 -7.76 8.50
N THR A 40 5.93 -9.03 8.89
CA THR A 40 5.01 -9.52 9.93
C THR A 40 5.72 -10.22 11.09
N GLU A 41 7.05 -10.20 11.13
CA GLU A 41 7.82 -10.75 12.26
C GLU A 41 7.69 -9.89 13.53
N ARG A 42 7.37 -8.60 13.37
CA ARG A 42 7.11 -7.68 14.47
C ARG A 42 5.61 -7.57 14.77
N PRO A 43 5.24 -7.33 16.04
CA PRO A 43 3.84 -7.24 16.44
C PRO A 43 3.14 -5.96 15.95
N PHE A 44 3.88 -4.95 15.51
CA PHE A 44 3.32 -3.65 15.12
C PHE A 44 3.76 -3.26 13.71
N ILE A 45 2.78 -2.88 12.91
CA ILE A 45 2.94 -2.20 11.63
C ILE A 45 2.32 -0.82 11.74
N ALA A 46 2.84 0.15 10.99
CA ALA A 46 2.18 1.43 10.83
C ALA A 46 1.43 1.47 9.50
N TYR A 47 0.29 2.16 9.49
CA TYR A 47 -0.51 2.38 8.29
C TYR A 47 -0.84 3.87 8.17
N ILE A 48 -0.60 4.46 7.00
CA ILE A 48 -0.97 5.84 6.71
C ILE A 48 -2.40 5.86 6.19
N GLU A 49 -3.33 6.29 7.02
CA GLU A 49 -4.75 6.44 6.67
C GLU A 49 -4.97 7.54 5.62
N GLY A 50 -4.22 8.64 5.70
CA GLY A 50 -4.39 9.73 4.73
C GLY A 50 -3.32 10.79 4.83
N ILE A 51 -2.93 11.30 3.67
CA ILE A 51 -2.12 12.52 3.54
C ILE A 51 -2.81 13.45 2.56
N ARG A 52 -3.00 14.71 2.97
CA ARG A 52 -3.56 15.75 2.13
C ARG A 52 -2.67 16.97 2.15
N VAL A 53 -2.30 17.44 0.96
CA VAL A 53 -1.65 18.73 0.77
C VAL A 53 -2.72 19.69 0.26
N GLU A 54 -2.91 20.80 0.96
CA GLU A 54 -3.88 21.83 0.53
C GLU A 54 -3.49 22.37 -0.86
N PRO A 55 -4.48 22.70 -1.72
CA PRO A 55 -4.26 23.09 -3.11
C PRO A 55 -3.15 24.12 -3.33
N GLU A 56 -3.08 25.14 -2.47
CA GLU A 56 -2.10 26.23 -2.52
C GLU A 56 -0.65 25.79 -2.26
N TYR A 57 -0.43 24.65 -1.63
CA TYR A 57 0.90 24.10 -1.33
C TYR A 57 1.29 22.93 -2.25
N ARG A 58 0.45 22.57 -3.23
CA ARG A 58 0.73 21.48 -4.18
C ARG A 58 1.84 21.87 -5.16
N GLY A 59 2.52 20.87 -5.71
CA GLY A 59 3.60 21.06 -6.70
C GLY A 59 4.93 21.53 -6.12
N GLN A 60 5.03 21.71 -4.80
CA GLN A 60 6.24 22.21 -4.12
C GLN A 60 7.01 21.11 -3.37
N GLY A 61 6.67 19.84 -3.57
CA GLY A 61 7.32 18.71 -2.90
C GLY A 61 6.87 18.47 -1.43
N VAL A 62 5.88 19.21 -0.92
CA VAL A 62 5.40 19.13 0.47
C VAL A 62 4.97 17.71 0.87
N GLY A 63 4.23 17.01 0.01
CA GLY A 63 3.78 15.64 0.31
C GLY A 63 4.94 14.66 0.49
N ARG A 64 5.94 14.73 -0.38
CA ARG A 64 7.17 13.95 -0.26
C ARG A 64 7.93 14.31 1.01
N TRP A 65 8.12 15.61 1.26
CA TRP A 65 8.80 16.11 2.45
C TRP A 65 8.13 15.59 3.74
N ALA A 66 6.80 15.64 3.81
CA ALA A 66 6.04 15.15 4.97
C ALA A 66 6.22 13.65 5.19
N LEU A 67 6.15 12.85 4.12
CA LEU A 67 6.38 11.39 4.18
C LEU A 67 7.81 11.07 4.64
N GLU A 68 8.83 11.80 4.18
CA GLU A 68 10.21 11.61 4.60
C GLU A 68 10.41 11.95 6.10
N ARG A 69 9.73 12.98 6.61
CA ARG A 69 9.78 13.37 8.03
C ARG A 69 9.16 12.33 8.96
N LEU A 70 8.27 11.45 8.49
CA LEU A 70 7.73 10.37 9.31
C LEU A 70 8.86 9.47 9.87
N LEU A 71 9.92 9.24 9.11
CA LEU A 71 11.05 8.44 9.58
C LEU A 71 11.80 9.06 10.79
N GLU A 72 11.60 10.35 11.05
CA GLU A 72 12.23 11.08 12.15
C GLU A 72 11.36 11.13 13.41
N VAL A 73 10.10 10.69 13.33
CA VAL A 73 9.15 10.68 14.47
C VAL A 73 9.62 9.65 15.51
N LYS A 74 9.84 10.13 16.74
CA LYS A 74 10.33 9.33 17.89
C LYS A 74 9.24 8.93 18.87
N ASP A 75 8.00 8.83 18.40
CA ASP A 75 6.88 8.36 19.21
C ASP A 75 7.11 6.93 19.71
N PRO A 76 6.75 6.57 20.97
CA PRO A 76 6.99 5.25 21.53
C PRO A 76 6.32 4.09 20.78
N TYR A 77 5.27 4.35 20.00
CA TYR A 77 4.61 3.34 19.19
C TYR A 77 5.14 3.41 17.76
N PHE A 78 4.97 4.55 17.08
CA PHE A 78 5.32 4.71 15.67
C PHE A 78 6.83 4.67 15.42
N GLY A 79 7.64 5.15 16.35
CA GLY A 79 9.10 5.13 16.24
C GLY A 79 9.69 3.72 16.30
N THR A 80 8.94 2.73 16.78
CA THR A 80 9.36 1.33 16.89
C THR A 80 8.93 0.45 15.73
N VAL A 81 8.12 0.97 14.80
CA VAL A 81 7.68 0.19 13.64
C VAL A 81 8.79 0.09 12.59
N ASP A 82 9.01 -1.13 12.11
CA ASP A 82 9.99 -1.41 11.07
C ASP A 82 9.43 -1.11 9.67
N PHE A 83 8.10 -1.21 9.50
CA PHE A 83 7.41 -1.10 8.22
C PHE A 83 6.21 -0.14 8.31
N ILE A 84 6.10 0.74 7.33
CA ILE A 84 5.04 1.74 7.21
C ILE A 84 4.31 1.50 5.88
N PHE A 85 3.03 1.15 5.97
CA PHE A 85 2.17 0.89 4.83
C PHE A 85 1.36 2.11 4.43
N ALA A 86 0.93 2.13 3.17
CA ALA A 86 -0.01 3.11 2.65
C ALA A 86 -0.75 2.55 1.43
N TRP A 87 -1.94 3.09 1.17
CA TRP A 87 -2.64 2.94 -0.10
C TRP A 87 -2.67 4.27 -0.86
N PRO A 88 -1.79 4.48 -1.87
CA PRO A 88 -1.71 5.75 -2.57
C PRO A 88 -2.91 5.97 -3.50
N THR A 89 -3.99 6.52 -2.95
CA THR A 89 -5.21 6.89 -3.68
C THR A 89 -5.51 8.38 -3.50
N PRO A 90 -6.39 8.96 -4.32
CA PRO A 90 -6.86 10.31 -4.11
C PRO A 90 -7.54 10.45 -2.75
N HIS A 91 -7.14 11.46 -1.98
CA HIS A 91 -7.79 11.76 -0.71
C HIS A 91 -9.30 12.02 -0.93
N PRO A 92 -10.21 11.52 -0.06
CA PRO A 92 -11.67 11.61 -0.28
C PRO A 92 -12.19 13.03 -0.57
N LYS A 93 -11.61 14.05 0.08
CA LYS A 93 -11.92 15.48 -0.16
C LYS A 93 -11.58 15.99 -1.57
N ASP A 94 -10.63 15.35 -2.25
CA ASP A 94 -10.15 15.72 -3.58
C ASP A 94 -10.65 14.75 -4.66
N ALA A 95 -11.35 13.67 -4.26
CA ALA A 95 -11.87 12.66 -5.16
C ALA A 95 -12.93 13.26 -6.09
N PRO A 96 -12.94 12.85 -7.38
CA PRO A 96 -13.96 13.29 -8.33
C PRO A 96 -15.35 12.88 -7.86
N LYS A 97 -16.32 13.78 -8.08
CA LYS A 97 -17.72 13.53 -7.76
C LYS A 97 -18.25 12.36 -8.59
N ARG A 98 -19.24 11.66 -8.06
CA ARG A 98 -19.83 10.47 -8.69
C ARG A 98 -20.43 10.75 -10.07
N ASP A 99 -20.96 11.94 -10.27
CA ASP A 99 -21.65 12.43 -11.48
C ASP A 99 -20.71 13.13 -12.48
N ASP A 100 -19.41 13.24 -12.18
CA ASP A 100 -18.45 13.87 -13.10
C ASP A 100 -18.24 12.98 -14.35
N PRO A 101 -18.49 13.49 -15.58
CA PRO A 101 -18.29 12.71 -16.80
C PRO A 101 -16.83 12.28 -17.01
N ASN A 102 -15.87 12.98 -16.40
CA ASN A 102 -14.44 12.69 -16.47
C ASN A 102 -13.92 12.01 -15.19
N ARG A 103 -14.82 11.46 -14.34
CA ARG A 103 -14.47 10.87 -13.04
C ARG A 103 -13.31 9.90 -13.11
N GLU A 104 -13.32 8.97 -14.06
CA GLU A 104 -12.28 7.95 -14.21
C GLU A 104 -10.93 8.58 -14.56
N GLN A 105 -10.89 9.49 -15.54
CA GLN A 105 -9.67 10.18 -15.94
C GLN A 105 -9.08 11.05 -14.81
N ILE A 106 -9.94 11.74 -14.05
CA ILE A 106 -9.52 12.53 -12.88
C ILE A 106 -8.95 11.60 -11.81
N TRP A 107 -9.64 10.51 -11.52
CA TRP A 107 -9.21 9.50 -10.55
C TRP A 107 -7.84 8.93 -10.92
N ASP A 108 -7.64 8.51 -12.17
CA ASP A 108 -6.38 7.96 -12.65
C ASP A 108 -5.24 8.97 -12.56
N THR A 109 -5.50 10.22 -12.96
CA THR A 109 -4.51 11.31 -12.90
C THR A 109 -4.10 11.59 -11.44
N GLN A 110 -5.06 11.65 -10.52
CA GLN A 110 -4.79 11.89 -9.11
C GLN A 110 -4.10 10.70 -8.45
N THR A 111 -4.49 9.47 -8.80
CA THR A 111 -3.85 8.24 -8.33
C THR A 111 -2.40 8.18 -8.79
N ALA A 112 -2.13 8.48 -10.06
CA ALA A 112 -0.75 8.53 -10.58
C ALA A 112 0.13 9.55 -9.83
N ARG A 113 -0.43 10.70 -9.46
CA ARG A 113 0.26 11.70 -8.63
C ARG A 113 0.54 11.20 -7.22
N ALA A 114 -0.45 10.55 -6.58
CA ALA A 114 -0.27 9.95 -5.25
C ALA A 114 0.82 8.87 -5.29
N VAL A 115 0.71 7.91 -6.21
CA VAL A 115 1.70 6.85 -6.43
C VAL A 115 3.10 7.44 -6.61
N LYS A 116 3.27 8.41 -7.51
CA LYS A 116 4.58 9.03 -7.74
C LYS A 116 5.13 9.71 -6.49
N THR A 117 4.28 10.36 -5.70
CA THR A 117 4.67 11.02 -4.44
C THR A 117 5.23 10.01 -3.44
N PHE A 118 4.52 8.90 -3.21
CA PHE A 118 4.95 7.83 -2.30
C PHE A 118 6.24 7.15 -2.82
N GLN A 119 6.32 6.86 -4.11
CA GLN A 119 7.52 6.27 -4.72
C GLN A 119 8.74 7.19 -4.54
N CYS A 120 8.59 8.50 -4.77
CA CYS A 120 9.65 9.48 -4.55
C CYS A 120 10.05 9.63 -3.08
N ALA A 121 9.17 9.33 -2.14
CA ALA A 121 9.48 9.25 -0.71
C ALA A 121 10.14 7.91 -0.29
N GLY A 122 10.32 6.99 -1.24
CA GLY A 122 11.01 5.72 -1.02
C GLY A 122 10.11 4.53 -0.70
N TYR A 123 8.79 4.69 -0.78
CA TYR A 123 7.86 3.57 -0.67
C TYR A 123 7.93 2.70 -1.93
N ARG A 124 7.82 1.39 -1.79
CA ARG A 124 7.74 0.45 -2.93
C ARG A 124 6.50 -0.41 -2.82
N ARG A 125 5.98 -0.85 -3.96
CA ARG A 125 4.75 -1.64 -4.04
C ARG A 125 4.96 -3.01 -3.38
N VAL A 126 3.92 -3.51 -2.70
CA VAL A 126 3.91 -4.85 -2.11
C VAL A 126 3.34 -5.84 -3.12
N GLY A 127 4.19 -6.76 -3.61
CA GLY A 127 3.84 -7.65 -4.71
C GLY A 127 3.41 -6.87 -5.95
N THR A 128 2.26 -7.22 -6.52
CA THR A 128 1.60 -6.45 -7.59
C THR A 128 0.35 -5.69 -7.11
N THR A 129 0.19 -5.53 -5.79
CA THR A 129 -1.03 -4.96 -5.18
C THR A 129 -1.10 -3.44 -5.30
N ALA A 130 -2.22 -2.84 -4.86
CA ALA A 130 -2.34 -1.39 -4.80
C ALA A 130 -1.56 -0.77 -3.61
N PHE A 131 -1.11 -1.59 -2.66
CA PHE A 131 -0.46 -1.14 -1.43
C PHE A 131 1.04 -0.95 -1.58
N PHE A 132 1.54 0.00 -0.81
CA PHE A 132 2.93 0.38 -0.75
C PHE A 132 3.45 0.19 0.67
N CYS A 133 4.74 -0.11 0.79
CA CYS A 133 5.43 -0.22 2.06
C CYS A 133 6.75 0.56 2.02
N LEU A 134 7.14 1.11 3.16
CA LEU A 134 8.44 1.72 3.42
C LEU A 134 9.08 1.01 4.61
N ALA A 135 10.29 0.48 4.39
CA ALA A 135 11.13 -0.02 5.48
C ALA A 135 11.86 1.15 6.15
N ARG A 136 11.85 1.19 7.48
CA ARG A 136 12.59 2.17 8.28
C ARG A 136 14.09 1.93 8.24
N ASP A 137 14.52 0.66 8.13
CA ASP A 137 15.93 0.31 7.94
C ASP A 137 16.46 0.90 6.60
N PRO A 138 17.44 1.81 6.63
CA PRO A 138 18.02 2.38 5.42
C PRO A 138 18.76 1.34 4.56
N ASN A 139 19.15 0.19 5.12
CA ASN A 139 19.83 -0.88 4.40
C ASN A 139 18.89 -1.91 3.77
N HIS A 140 17.59 -1.81 4.04
CA HIS A 140 16.60 -2.73 3.49
C HIS A 140 16.66 -2.74 1.95
N PRO A 141 16.60 -3.91 1.27
CA PRO A 141 16.77 -3.98 -0.18
C PRO A 141 15.78 -3.12 -0.97
N SER A 142 14.57 -2.89 -0.44
CA SER A 142 13.57 -2.01 -1.08
C SER A 142 14.07 -0.57 -1.26
N ARG A 143 15.02 -0.10 -0.42
CA ARG A 143 15.62 1.24 -0.49
C ARG A 143 16.52 1.43 -1.72
N ARG A 144 16.92 0.34 -2.38
CA ARG A 144 17.80 0.35 -3.58
C ARG A 144 17.05 0.22 -4.90
N ILE A 145 15.74 -0.02 -4.85
CA ILE A 145 14.92 -0.16 -6.06
C ILE A 145 14.71 1.22 -6.67
N ALA A 146 15.11 1.43 -7.92
CA ALA A 146 14.84 2.67 -8.65
C ALA A 146 13.34 2.82 -8.94
N LEU A 147 12.85 4.04 -9.18
CA LEU A 147 11.41 4.29 -9.41
C LEU A 147 10.89 3.51 -10.63
N GLU A 148 11.73 3.38 -11.65
CA GLU A 148 11.46 2.71 -12.91
C GLU A 148 11.48 1.18 -12.78
N GLN A 149 12.07 0.67 -11.70
CA GLN A 149 12.18 -0.75 -11.37
C GLN A 149 11.14 -1.19 -10.33
N ASP A 150 10.35 -0.27 -9.79
CA ASP A 150 9.28 -0.60 -8.87
C ASP A 150 8.18 -1.40 -9.58
N ALA A 151 7.50 -2.29 -8.84
CA ALA A 151 6.51 -3.16 -9.43
C ALA A 151 5.31 -2.36 -9.97
N GLN A 152 4.78 -2.80 -11.12
CA GLN A 152 3.53 -2.27 -11.64
C GLN A 152 2.34 -2.88 -10.91
N TYR A 153 1.26 -2.11 -10.80
CA TYR A 153 0.00 -2.60 -10.26
C TYR A 153 -0.64 -3.62 -11.22
N SER A 154 -1.11 -4.74 -10.69
CA SER A 154 -1.91 -5.71 -11.41
C SER A 154 -3.25 -5.89 -10.71
N LYS A 155 -4.35 -5.72 -11.44
CA LYS A 155 -5.71 -5.90 -10.91
C LYS A 155 -6.06 -7.37 -10.61
N ASN A 156 -5.23 -8.31 -11.06
CA ASN A 156 -5.51 -9.76 -11.05
C ASN A 156 -4.98 -10.50 -9.80
N VAL A 157 -4.94 -9.87 -8.61
CA VAL A 157 -4.47 -10.55 -7.39
C VAL A 157 -5.57 -11.18 -6.55
N THR A 158 -6.83 -11.07 -6.99
CA THR A 158 -7.84 -12.05 -6.62
C THR A 158 -7.49 -13.32 -7.39
N MET A 159 -7.17 -14.42 -6.69
CA MET A 159 -6.96 -15.75 -7.28
C MET A 159 -7.77 -15.90 -8.56
N ASN A 160 -7.10 -16.18 -9.69
CA ASN A 160 -7.80 -16.43 -10.94
C ASN A 160 -8.91 -17.46 -10.67
N GLN A 161 -10.13 -17.27 -11.18
CA GLN A 161 -11.24 -18.20 -10.94
C GLN A 161 -10.83 -19.64 -11.24
N ASP A 162 -9.98 -19.86 -12.25
CA ASP A 162 -9.42 -21.16 -12.58
C ASP A 162 -8.51 -21.75 -11.49
N GLN A 163 -7.76 -20.91 -10.78
CA GLN A 163 -6.91 -21.34 -9.66
C GLN A 163 -7.76 -21.64 -8.42
N LEU A 164 -8.80 -20.84 -8.17
CA LEU A 164 -9.73 -21.04 -7.07
C LEU A 164 -10.58 -22.31 -7.28
N VAL A 165 -11.06 -22.54 -8.50
CA VAL A 165 -11.74 -23.78 -8.92
C VAL A 165 -10.80 -24.98 -8.86
N LYS A 166 -9.54 -24.85 -9.30
CA LYS A 166 -8.55 -25.94 -9.16
C LYS A 166 -8.27 -26.28 -7.70
N MET A 167 -8.15 -25.30 -6.81
CA MET A 167 -7.91 -25.55 -5.39
C MET A 167 -9.14 -26.12 -4.67
N LEU A 168 -10.35 -25.70 -5.06
CA LEU A 168 -11.61 -26.32 -4.63
C LEU A 168 -11.71 -27.77 -5.09
N ALA A 169 -11.38 -28.04 -6.35
CA ALA A 169 -11.42 -29.39 -6.93
C ALA A 169 -10.39 -30.33 -6.31
N LEU A 170 -9.26 -29.81 -5.83
CA LEU A 170 -8.17 -30.58 -5.23
C LEU A 170 -8.27 -30.72 -3.70
N GLY A 171 -9.24 -30.07 -3.04
CA GLY A 171 -9.38 -30.09 -1.57
C GLY A 171 -8.17 -29.49 -0.84
N GLN A 172 -7.39 -28.64 -1.51
CA GLN A 172 -6.13 -28.07 -1.03
C GLN A 172 -6.30 -26.66 -0.44
N LEU A 173 -7.52 -26.29 -0.03
CA LEU A 173 -7.72 -25.02 0.66
C LEU A 173 -7.05 -25.11 2.04
N PRO A 174 -6.12 -24.20 2.35
CA PRO A 174 -5.65 -24.04 3.71
C PRO A 174 -6.75 -23.23 4.41
N TRP A 175 -7.69 -23.93 5.05
CA TRP A 175 -8.37 -23.33 6.17
C TRP A 175 -7.34 -22.97 7.25
#